data_AF-A0A938XQY3-F1
#
_entry.id   AF-A0A938XQY3-F1
#
_cell.length_a   1.000
_cell.length_b   1.000
_cell.length_c   1.000
_cell.angle_alpha   90.00
_cell.angle_beta   90.00
_cell.angle_gamma   90.00
#
_symmetry.space_group_name_H-M   'P 1'
#
loop_
_entity.id
_entity.type
_entity.pdbx_description
1 polymer ?
#
loop_
_entity_poly.entity_id
_entity_poly.type
_entity_poly.pdbx_seq_one_letter_code
_entity_poly.pdbx_strand_id
1 'polypeptide(L)'
;MDFNSYAGFYRNNYLRSSYEFVYAKCLERLNIDYEVEETTYFLENGTSYKPDFFLYDNDELVKIVEIKSEYKSRIKKAKTQIALLQNQVDITIELIRKKQLKNLCKKIGLNFYELTQSWIDNKNTSKNHVLEGELNPLFGKKHTQKTKKLIGQKSKERFKDKKFREKHSNAVKKAMKKVDTSKLGNKKSRISKRCKICGDEFLVIETSNRKFCSKTCAAANALKFSNRKQKIERKKRNKEIRKQVKKVINSNSEFILSIPYNDISSSFEKLFKEILIKYNLKDLRNIAFAFYGDYSYSMKSMLKDFKRIAQTD
;
A
#
# COMPACT_ATOMS: atom_id res chain seq x y z
N MET A 1 -18.78 -8.74 43.27
CA MET A 1 -18.17 -9.59 42.22
C MET A 1 -18.43 -8.98 40.86
N ASP A 2 -17.40 -8.86 40.04
CA ASP A 2 -17.51 -8.30 38.70
C ASP A 2 -17.84 -9.42 37.70
N PHE A 3 -19.13 -9.73 37.57
CA PHE A 3 -19.64 -10.88 36.82
C PHE A 3 -19.49 -10.78 35.28
N ASN A 4 -18.72 -9.82 34.76
CA ASN A 4 -18.76 -9.39 33.36
C ASN A 4 -17.81 -10.13 32.43
N SER A 5 -16.90 -10.94 32.97
CA SER A 5 -15.72 -11.41 32.25
C SER A 5 -15.79 -12.86 31.76
N TYR A 6 -16.96 -13.50 31.83
CA TYR A 6 -17.10 -14.90 31.41
C TYR A 6 -17.65 -14.97 29.99
N ALA A 7 -16.91 -15.66 29.13
CA ALA A 7 -17.26 -15.93 27.76
C ALA A 7 -17.38 -17.44 27.54
N GLY A 8 -18.17 -17.86 26.57
CA GLY A 8 -18.45 -19.28 26.37
C GLY A 8 -19.45 -19.54 25.26
N PHE A 9 -19.67 -20.82 24.97
CA PHE A 9 -20.62 -21.23 23.95
C PHE A 9 -22.02 -21.43 24.50
N TYR A 10 -23.00 -20.88 23.80
CA TYR A 10 -24.41 -21.03 24.07
C TYR A 10 -25.17 -21.22 22.76
N ARG A 11 -25.83 -22.37 22.58
CA ARG A 11 -26.57 -22.74 21.35
C ARG A 11 -25.76 -22.43 20.07
N ASN A 12 -24.55 -22.95 19.99
CA ASN A 12 -23.57 -22.73 18.90
C ASN A 12 -23.04 -21.30 18.72
N ASN A 13 -23.53 -20.32 19.49
CA ASN A 13 -23.04 -18.96 19.48
C ASN A 13 -21.97 -18.75 20.57
N TYR A 14 -20.92 -17.99 20.24
CA TYR A 14 -19.88 -17.63 21.21
C TYR A 14 -20.21 -16.27 21.84
N LEU A 15 -20.70 -16.31 23.09
CA LEU A 15 -21.02 -15.11 23.85
C LEU A 15 -19.78 -14.63 24.60
N ARG A 16 -19.50 -13.33 24.52
CA ARG A 16 -18.32 -12.68 25.10
C ARG A 16 -18.56 -12.16 26.51
N SER A 17 -19.79 -12.19 27.01
CA SER A 17 -20.07 -11.79 28.38
C SER A 17 -21.27 -12.50 28.98
N SER A 18 -21.29 -12.60 30.31
CA SER A 18 -22.47 -13.07 31.04
C SER A 18 -23.72 -12.22 30.78
N TYR A 19 -23.56 -10.95 30.38
CA TYR A 19 -24.71 -10.09 30.07
C TYR A 19 -25.32 -10.42 28.72
N GLU A 20 -24.51 -10.80 27.74
CA GLU A 20 -25.01 -11.35 26.48
C GLU A 20 -25.77 -12.64 26.73
N PHE A 21 -25.27 -13.54 27.58
CA PHE A 21 -26.01 -14.75 27.97
C PHE A 21 -27.36 -14.43 28.62
N VAL A 22 -27.38 -13.53 29.60
CA VAL A 22 -28.62 -13.13 30.27
C VAL A 22 -29.60 -12.51 29.27
N TYR A 23 -29.12 -11.72 28.32
CA TYR A 23 -29.99 -11.11 27.31
C TYR A 23 -30.54 -12.12 26.32
N ALA A 24 -29.71 -13.05 25.82
CA ALA A 24 -30.15 -14.19 25.01
C ALA A 24 -31.29 -14.95 25.71
N LYS A 25 -31.16 -15.21 27.02
CA LYS A 25 -32.24 -15.82 27.83
C LYS A 25 -33.51 -14.97 27.93
N CYS A 26 -33.37 -13.64 27.96
CA CYS A 26 -34.54 -12.76 27.92
C CYS A 26 -35.24 -12.83 26.57
N LEU A 27 -34.49 -12.84 25.46
CA LEU A 27 -35.05 -12.94 24.10
C LEU A 27 -35.77 -14.28 23.90
N GLU A 28 -35.17 -15.39 24.35
CA GLU A 28 -35.80 -16.71 24.32
C GLU A 28 -37.13 -16.74 25.09
N ARG A 29 -37.18 -16.13 26.28
CA ARG A 29 -38.40 -16.09 27.11
C ARG A 29 -39.52 -15.26 26.47
N LEU A 30 -39.16 -14.32 25.60
CA LEU A 30 -40.05 -13.45 24.86
C LEU A 30 -40.38 -13.99 23.46
N ASN A 31 -39.81 -15.14 23.06
CA ASN A 31 -39.91 -15.69 21.71
C ASN A 31 -39.50 -14.68 20.62
N ILE A 32 -38.39 -13.98 20.83
CA ILE A 32 -37.80 -13.05 19.84
C ILE A 32 -36.65 -13.77 19.13
N ASP A 33 -36.70 -13.81 17.80
CA ASP A 33 -35.64 -14.38 16.97
C ASP A 33 -34.43 -13.45 16.93
N TYR A 34 -33.24 -14.03 17.02
CA TYR A 34 -32.01 -13.26 17.06
C TYR A 34 -30.78 -14.00 16.53
N GLU A 35 -29.84 -13.23 16.01
CA GLU A 35 -28.48 -13.67 15.69
C GLU A 35 -27.44 -12.91 16.51
N VAL A 36 -26.31 -13.57 16.78
CA VAL A 36 -25.23 -13.04 17.62
C VAL A 36 -24.04 -12.61 16.77
N GLU A 37 -23.62 -11.36 16.93
CA GLU A 37 -22.50 -10.76 16.19
C GLU A 37 -22.50 -11.13 14.68
N GLU A 38 -23.65 -11.06 14.02
CA GLU A 38 -23.82 -11.53 12.64
C GLU A 38 -22.98 -10.70 11.65
N THR A 39 -23.11 -9.37 11.70
CA THR A 39 -22.48 -8.46 10.74
C THR A 39 -21.45 -7.54 11.40
N THR A 40 -20.31 -7.33 10.72
CA THR A 40 -19.32 -6.29 11.08
C THR A 40 -19.42 -5.10 10.14
N TYR A 41 -19.67 -3.92 10.69
CA TYR A 41 -19.77 -2.67 9.96
C TYR A 41 -18.43 -1.92 9.96
N PHE A 42 -18.13 -1.26 8.84
CA PHE A 42 -17.01 -0.32 8.73
C PHE A 42 -17.52 1.11 8.83
N LEU A 43 -17.23 1.75 9.95
CA LEU A 43 -17.68 3.10 10.25
C LEU A 43 -16.84 4.14 9.50
N GLU A 44 -17.44 5.31 9.26
CA GLU A 44 -16.83 6.44 8.53
C GLU A 44 -15.48 6.89 9.10
N ASN A 45 -15.29 6.76 10.41
CA ASN A 45 -14.04 7.10 11.08
C ASN A 45 -12.90 6.08 10.84
N GLY A 46 -13.12 5.09 9.96
CA GLY A 46 -12.17 4.03 9.63
C GLY A 46 -12.04 2.94 10.69
N THR A 47 -12.94 2.90 11.67
CA THR A 47 -13.00 1.81 12.66
C THR A 47 -14.06 0.78 12.28
N SER A 48 -13.86 -0.47 12.68
CA SER A 48 -14.90 -1.50 12.56
C SER A 48 -15.72 -1.58 13.85
N TYR A 49 -17.00 -1.89 13.70
CA TYR A 49 -17.94 -2.07 14.79
C TYR A 49 -18.79 -3.32 14.52
N LYS A 50 -18.91 -4.18 15.52
CA LYS A 50 -19.63 -5.45 15.46
C LYS A 50 -20.61 -5.45 16.63
N PRO A 51 -21.91 -5.17 16.38
CA PRO A 51 -22.93 -5.20 17.43
C PRO A 51 -23.09 -6.58 18.05
N ASP A 52 -23.63 -6.62 19.28
CA ASP A 52 -23.74 -7.87 20.04
C ASP A 52 -24.91 -8.75 19.53
N PHE A 53 -26.09 -8.19 19.25
CA PHE A 53 -27.29 -8.92 18.80
C PHE A 53 -28.01 -8.24 17.63
N PHE A 54 -28.64 -9.04 16.78
CA PHE A 54 -29.49 -8.66 15.67
C PHE A 54 -30.85 -9.34 15.88
N LEU A 55 -31.93 -8.57 15.97
CA LEU A 55 -33.28 -9.08 16.28
C LEU A 55 -34.14 -9.07 15.03
N TYR A 56 -34.89 -10.15 14.83
CA TYR A 56 -35.68 -10.40 13.64
C TYR A 56 -37.17 -10.50 13.96
N ASP A 57 -38.00 -10.08 13.02
CA ASP A 57 -39.44 -10.33 12.98
C ASP A 57 -39.80 -10.79 11.57
N ASN A 58 -40.31 -12.02 11.42
CA ASN A 58 -40.59 -12.66 10.12
C ASN A 58 -39.43 -12.53 9.12
N ASP A 59 -38.22 -12.92 9.54
CA ASP A 59 -36.97 -12.84 8.77
C ASP A 59 -36.49 -11.42 8.40
N GLU A 60 -37.17 -10.35 8.85
CA GLU A 60 -36.72 -8.97 8.65
C GLU A 60 -35.96 -8.45 9.88
N LEU A 61 -34.78 -7.85 9.66
CA LEU A 61 -33.97 -7.25 10.72
C LEU A 61 -34.65 -5.96 11.24
N VAL A 62 -35.24 -6.04 12.42
CA VAL A 62 -35.98 -4.92 13.01
C VAL A 62 -35.15 -4.08 13.98
N LYS A 63 -34.16 -4.68 14.65
CA LYS A 63 -33.39 -3.99 15.68
C LYS A 63 -32.00 -4.58 15.85
N ILE A 64 -31.02 -3.71 16.06
CA ILE A 64 -29.67 -4.07 16.48
C ILE A 64 -29.50 -3.71 17.96
N VAL A 65 -28.84 -4.56 18.74
CA VAL A 65 -28.65 -4.35 20.17
C VAL A 65 -27.18 -4.46 20.56
N GLU A 66 -26.73 -3.47 21.33
CA GLU A 66 -25.41 -3.44 21.97
C GLU A 66 -25.58 -3.55 23.49
N ILE A 67 -24.85 -4.45 24.12
CA ILE A 67 -24.88 -4.66 25.57
C ILE A 67 -23.61 -4.13 26.21
N LYS A 68 -23.75 -3.28 27.23
CA LYS A 68 -22.60 -2.75 27.96
C LYS A 68 -22.80 -2.69 29.47
N SER A 69 -21.69 -2.82 30.17
CA SER A 69 -21.62 -2.58 31.62
C SER A 69 -21.70 -1.08 31.95
N GLU A 70 -21.89 -0.76 33.23
CA GLU A 70 -22.09 0.61 33.72
C GLU A 70 -20.82 1.50 33.68
N TYR A 71 -19.72 1.01 33.10
CA TYR A 71 -18.48 1.77 33.02
C TYR A 71 -18.61 2.92 32.01
N LYS A 72 -18.51 4.16 32.52
CA LYS A 72 -18.69 5.40 31.76
C LYS A 72 -17.90 5.45 30.45
N SER A 73 -16.63 5.00 30.46
CA SER A 73 -15.77 5.01 29.27
C SER A 73 -16.26 4.04 28.18
N ARG A 74 -16.74 2.85 28.57
CA ARG A 74 -17.30 1.85 27.64
C ARG A 74 -18.62 2.33 27.06
N ILE A 75 -19.49 2.91 27.88
CA ILE A 75 -20.76 3.51 27.44
C ILE A 75 -20.51 4.65 26.45
N LYS A 76 -19.59 5.57 26.77
CA LYS A 76 -19.26 6.69 25.88
C LYS A 76 -18.79 6.19 24.52
N LYS A 77 -17.89 5.20 24.50
CA LYS A 77 -17.40 4.59 23.26
C LYS A 77 -18.54 3.94 22.46
N ALA A 78 -19.39 3.14 23.11
CA ALA A 78 -20.52 2.49 22.47
C ALA A 78 -21.49 3.52 21.86
N LYS A 79 -21.86 4.56 22.60
CA LYS A 79 -22.70 5.65 22.07
C LYS A 79 -22.12 6.32 20.83
N THR A 80 -20.81 6.58 20.81
CA THR A 80 -20.16 7.15 19.63
C THR A 80 -20.19 6.19 18.44
N GLN A 81 -19.96 4.89 18.65
CA GLN A 81 -20.01 3.90 17.57
C GLN A 81 -21.43 3.69 17.05
N ILE A 82 -22.43 3.64 17.93
CA ILE A 82 -23.84 3.55 17.59
C ILE A 82 -24.28 4.77 16.78
N ALA A 83 -23.93 6.00 17.21
CA ALA A 83 -24.28 7.20 16.47
C ALA A 83 -23.69 7.21 15.04
N LEU A 84 -22.47 6.70 14.88
CA LEU A 84 -21.85 6.56 13.55
C LEU A 84 -22.53 5.49 12.71
N LEU A 85 -22.90 4.36 13.31
CA LEU A 85 -23.60 3.29 12.59
C LEU A 85 -25.02 3.72 12.19
N GLN A 86 -25.73 4.45 13.06
CA GLN A 86 -27.09 4.93 12.82
C GLN A 86 -27.17 5.87 11.61
N ASN A 87 -26.08 6.58 11.28
CA ASN A 87 -26.02 7.39 10.06
C ASN A 87 -25.85 6.55 8.77
N GLN A 88 -25.48 5.27 8.90
CA GLN A 88 -25.20 4.37 7.78
C GLN A 88 -26.32 3.36 7.54
N VAL A 89 -27.18 3.11 8.53
CA VAL A 89 -28.25 2.10 8.46
C VAL A 89 -29.57 2.67 8.92
N ASP A 90 -30.65 2.33 8.22
CA ASP A 90 -32.02 2.72 8.58
C ASP A 90 -32.67 1.67 9.50
N ILE A 91 -31.96 1.31 10.57
CA ILE A 91 -32.39 0.28 11.54
C ILE A 91 -32.19 0.84 12.94
N THR A 92 -33.12 0.56 13.86
CA THR A 92 -33.01 1.02 15.24
C THR A 92 -31.87 0.31 15.97
N ILE A 93 -30.95 1.07 16.57
CA ILE A 93 -29.85 0.52 17.36
C ILE A 93 -30.02 0.87 18.85
N GLU A 94 -30.20 -0.14 19.70
CA GLU A 94 -30.44 0.02 21.14
C GLU A 94 -29.20 -0.32 21.99
N LEU A 95 -28.85 0.57 22.93
CA LEU A 95 -27.83 0.31 23.94
C LEU A 95 -28.46 -0.17 25.25
N ILE A 96 -28.30 -1.45 25.58
CA ILE A 96 -28.77 -2.05 26.82
C ILE A 96 -27.65 -2.05 27.86
N ARG A 97 -27.91 -1.34 28.97
CA ARG A 97 -27.02 -1.34 30.15
C ARG A 97 -27.44 -2.39 31.17
N LYS A 98 -26.54 -2.71 32.10
CA LYS A 98 -26.81 -3.64 33.22
C LYS A 98 -28.12 -3.32 33.96
N LYS A 99 -28.38 -2.04 34.29
CA LYS A 99 -29.63 -1.65 34.96
C LYS A 99 -30.87 -1.97 34.12
N GLN A 100 -30.82 -1.71 32.81
CA GLN A 100 -31.92 -2.02 31.89
C GLN A 100 -32.13 -3.52 31.76
N LEU A 101 -31.04 -4.29 31.61
CA LEU A 101 -31.08 -5.75 31.52
C LEU A 101 -31.67 -6.40 32.80
N LYS A 102 -31.29 -5.90 33.97
CA LYS A 102 -31.88 -6.34 35.25
C LYS A 102 -33.37 -6.08 35.32
N ASN A 103 -33.80 -4.89 34.91
CA ASN A 103 -35.21 -4.52 34.89
C ASN A 103 -35.99 -5.39 33.88
N LEU A 104 -35.40 -5.69 32.72
CA LEU A 104 -35.98 -6.59 31.73
C LEU A 104 -36.21 -7.98 32.33
N CYS A 105 -35.16 -8.59 32.93
CA CYS A 105 -35.27 -9.89 33.61
C CYS A 105 -36.44 -9.90 34.62
N LYS A 106 -36.50 -8.88 35.49
CA LYS A 106 -37.56 -8.77 36.51
C LYS A 106 -38.95 -8.72 35.90
N LYS A 107 -39.15 -7.97 34.80
CA LYS A 107 -40.46 -7.84 34.14
C LYS A 107 -40.97 -9.16 33.54
N ILE A 108 -40.06 -10.00 33.06
CA ILE A 108 -40.40 -11.27 32.40
C ILE A 108 -40.29 -12.49 33.32
N GLY A 109 -40.16 -12.26 34.63
CA GLY A 109 -40.10 -13.32 35.65
C GLY A 109 -38.79 -14.10 35.67
N LEU A 110 -37.67 -13.50 35.22
CA LEU A 110 -36.33 -14.08 35.30
C LEU A 110 -35.49 -13.41 36.40
N ASN A 111 -34.61 -14.19 37.03
CA ASN A 111 -33.64 -13.66 37.98
C ASN A 111 -32.27 -13.45 37.31
N PHE A 112 -31.88 -12.18 37.19
CA PHE A 112 -30.60 -11.78 36.60
C PHE A 112 -29.38 -12.48 37.24
N TYR A 113 -29.37 -12.60 38.58
CA TYR A 113 -28.21 -13.13 39.30
C TYR A 113 -28.10 -14.64 39.18
N GLU A 114 -29.23 -15.35 39.24
CA GLU A 114 -29.29 -16.80 39.02
C GLU A 114 -28.81 -17.15 37.59
N LEU A 115 -29.29 -16.42 36.58
CA LEU A 115 -28.83 -16.62 35.20
C LEU A 115 -27.33 -16.36 35.06
N THR A 116 -26.83 -15.27 35.65
CA THR A 116 -25.41 -14.96 35.63
C THR A 116 -24.57 -16.04 36.31
N GLN A 117 -25.04 -16.58 37.43
CA GLN A 117 -24.35 -17.64 38.17
C GLN A 117 -24.39 -18.96 37.37
N SER A 118 -25.54 -19.30 36.78
CA SER A 118 -25.68 -20.48 35.91
C SER A 118 -24.74 -20.42 34.70
N TRP A 119 -24.45 -19.22 34.18
CA TRP A 119 -23.45 -19.03 33.13
C TRP A 119 -22.06 -19.37 33.66
N ILE A 120 -21.68 -18.80 34.80
CA ILE A 120 -20.36 -18.99 35.41
C ILE A 120 -20.09 -20.47 35.75
N ASP A 121 -21.11 -21.18 36.20
CA ASP A 121 -20.99 -22.58 36.61
C ASP A 121 -21.05 -23.56 35.43
N ASN A 122 -21.37 -23.07 34.22
CA ASN A 122 -21.42 -23.88 33.03
C ASN A 122 -20.02 -24.26 32.54
N LYS A 123 -19.81 -25.56 32.30
CA LYS A 123 -18.54 -26.15 31.83
C LYS A 123 -18.00 -25.56 30.53
N ASN A 124 -18.88 -24.99 29.70
CA ASN A 124 -18.54 -24.38 28.41
C ASN A 124 -18.18 -22.89 28.52
N THR A 125 -17.99 -22.38 29.74
CA THR A 125 -17.65 -20.97 29.99
C THR A 125 -16.28 -20.84 30.65
N SER A 126 -15.62 -19.72 30.39
CA SER A 126 -14.31 -19.41 30.94
C SER A 126 -14.16 -17.91 31.12
N LYS A 127 -13.31 -17.53 32.08
CA LYS A 127 -12.83 -16.14 32.20
C LYS A 127 -11.91 -15.74 31.04
N ASN A 128 -11.33 -16.73 30.34
CA ASN A 128 -10.43 -16.48 29.23
C ASN A 128 -11.22 -16.50 27.93
N HIS A 129 -11.14 -15.40 27.18
CA HIS A 129 -11.71 -15.34 25.84
C HIS A 129 -10.91 -16.20 24.87
N VAL A 130 -11.57 -16.72 23.84
CA VAL A 130 -10.90 -17.38 22.72
C VAL A 130 -10.14 -16.33 21.90
N LEU A 131 -8.83 -16.53 21.74
CA LEU A 131 -7.92 -15.60 21.05
C LEU A 131 -7.44 -16.14 19.70
N GLU A 132 -8.05 -17.20 19.20
CA GLU A 132 -7.65 -17.90 17.98
C GLU A 132 -8.84 -18.07 17.03
N GLY A 133 -8.54 -18.21 15.73
CA GLY A 133 -9.56 -18.40 14.69
C GLY A 133 -10.58 -17.26 14.59
N GLU A 134 -11.76 -17.58 14.07
CA GLU A 134 -12.85 -16.63 13.79
C GLU A 134 -13.46 -16.00 15.05
N LEU A 135 -13.30 -16.67 16.19
CA LEU A 135 -13.81 -16.22 17.49
C LEU A 135 -12.96 -15.12 18.12
N ASN A 136 -11.72 -14.94 17.64
CA ASN A 136 -10.88 -13.84 18.07
C ASN A 136 -11.55 -12.50 17.70
N PRO A 137 -11.74 -11.56 18.64
CA PRO A 137 -12.31 -10.23 18.36
C PRO A 137 -11.59 -9.43 17.26
N LEU A 138 -10.34 -9.80 16.95
CA LEU A 138 -9.47 -9.21 15.93
C LEU A 138 -9.39 -10.03 14.65
N PHE A 139 -10.11 -11.16 14.55
CA PHE A 139 -10.13 -11.96 13.32
C PHE A 139 -10.59 -11.13 12.13
N GLY A 140 -9.90 -11.27 11.00
CA GLY A 140 -10.15 -10.50 9.77
C GLY A 140 -9.84 -8.99 9.86
N LYS A 141 -9.55 -8.43 11.05
CA LYS A 141 -9.31 -6.99 11.23
C LYS A 141 -7.88 -6.61 10.86
N LYS A 142 -7.74 -5.67 9.91
CA LYS A 142 -6.43 -5.10 9.53
C LYS A 142 -6.12 -3.86 10.36
N HIS A 143 -4.88 -3.73 10.81
CA HIS A 143 -4.41 -2.49 11.43
C HIS A 143 -4.28 -1.36 10.41
N THR A 144 -4.74 -0.16 10.78
CA THR A 144 -4.51 1.07 10.01
C THR A 144 -3.02 1.41 9.93
N GLN A 145 -2.63 2.25 8.96
CA GLN A 145 -1.23 2.72 8.85
C GLN A 145 -0.77 3.49 10.10
N LYS A 146 -1.66 4.29 10.70
CA LYS A 146 -1.40 5.00 11.96
C LYS A 146 -1.10 4.02 13.09
N THR A 147 -1.93 2.98 13.24
CA THR A 147 -1.72 1.92 14.25
C THR A 147 -0.42 1.16 14.01
N LYS A 148 -0.11 0.79 12.76
CA LYS A 148 1.16 0.14 12.40
C LYS A 148 2.37 1.02 12.77
N LYS A 149 2.31 2.32 12.49
CA LYS A 149 3.36 3.28 12.85
C LYS A 149 3.55 3.36 14.37
N LEU A 150 2.46 3.45 15.13
CA LEU A 150 2.50 3.51 16.59
C LEU A 150 3.07 2.22 17.20
N ILE A 151 2.67 1.05 16.70
CA ILE A 151 3.24 -0.25 17.09
C ILE A 151 4.75 -0.26 16.83
N GLY A 152 5.18 0.21 15.66
CA GLY A 152 6.59 0.32 15.30
C GLY A 152 7.38 1.24 16.25
N GLN A 153 6.83 2.41 16.58
CA GLN A 153 7.44 3.36 17.52
C GLN A 153 7.59 2.77 18.92
N LYS A 154 6.50 2.22 19.49
CA LYS A 154 6.53 1.57 20.81
C LYS A 154 7.46 0.37 20.87
N SER A 155 7.58 -0.38 19.77
CA SER A 155 8.57 -1.45 19.68
C SER A 155 9.99 -0.91 19.71
N LYS A 156 10.31 0.14 18.93
CA LYS A 156 11.63 0.80 19.01
C LYS A 156 11.95 1.31 20.41
N GLU A 157 10.99 1.93 21.08
CA GLU A 157 11.13 2.42 22.46
C GLU A 157 11.44 1.29 23.45
N ARG A 158 10.66 0.19 23.42
CA ARG A 158 10.92 -0.98 24.26
C ARG A 158 12.32 -1.56 24.05
N PHE A 159 12.80 -1.58 22.81
CA PHE A 159 14.14 -2.07 22.49
C PHE A 159 15.27 -1.11 22.87
N LYS A 160 15.01 0.11 23.32
CA LYS A 160 16.03 0.95 23.96
C LYS A 160 16.42 0.41 25.34
N ASP A 161 15.47 -0.16 26.06
CA ASP A 161 15.72 -0.77 27.38
C ASP A 161 16.60 -2.03 27.24
N LYS A 162 17.71 -2.05 27.99
CA LYS A 162 18.66 -3.16 28.04
C LYS A 162 18.02 -4.42 28.63
N LYS A 163 17.24 -4.29 29.73
CA LYS A 163 16.59 -5.44 30.38
C LYS A 163 15.58 -6.11 29.43
N PHE A 164 14.77 -5.31 28.75
CA PHE A 164 13.85 -5.83 27.75
C PHE A 164 14.57 -6.56 26.61
N ARG A 165 15.65 -6.00 26.06
CA ARG A 165 16.44 -6.64 25.00
C ARG A 165 17.01 -7.99 25.41
N GLU A 166 17.58 -8.07 26.60
CA GLU A 166 18.13 -9.32 27.14
C GLU A 166 17.04 -10.38 27.34
N LYS A 167 15.91 -10.01 27.95
CA LYS A 167 14.75 -10.89 28.10
C LYS A 167 14.24 -11.40 26.75
N HIS A 168 14.10 -10.51 25.77
CA HIS A 168 13.65 -10.87 24.43
C HIS A 168 14.63 -11.83 23.74
N SER A 169 15.93 -11.54 23.78
CA SER A 169 16.98 -12.40 23.22
C SER A 169 16.96 -13.81 23.81
N ASN A 170 16.84 -13.91 25.14
CA ASN A 170 16.78 -15.20 25.82
C ASN A 170 15.51 -15.99 25.45
N ALA A 171 14.36 -15.33 25.32
CA ALA A 171 13.13 -15.96 24.88
C ALA A 171 13.25 -16.51 23.45
N VAL A 172 13.83 -15.74 22.53
CA VAL A 172 14.08 -16.18 21.14
C VAL A 172 15.01 -17.39 21.11
N LYS A 173 16.12 -17.36 21.86
CA LYS A 173 17.04 -18.51 21.96
C LYS A 173 16.33 -19.77 22.46
N LYS A 174 15.50 -19.65 23.49
CA LYS A 174 14.72 -20.77 24.05
C LYS A 174 13.72 -21.33 23.04
N ALA A 175 13.07 -20.47 22.26
CA ALA A 175 12.14 -20.88 21.21
C ALA A 175 12.87 -21.61 20.07
N MET A 176 14.03 -21.10 19.62
CA MET A 176 14.83 -21.71 18.54
C MET A 176 15.36 -23.09 18.90
N LYS A 177 15.60 -23.40 20.17
CA LYS A 177 15.97 -24.76 20.61
C LYS A 177 14.90 -25.81 20.31
N LYS A 178 13.63 -25.41 20.19
CA LYS A 178 12.51 -26.32 19.92
C LYS A 178 12.21 -26.46 18.42
N VAL A 179 12.88 -25.69 17.58
CA VAL A 179 12.68 -25.75 16.13
C VAL A 179 13.51 -26.87 15.56
N ASP A 180 12.87 -27.75 14.80
CA ASP A 180 13.53 -28.75 13.99
C ASP A 180 14.37 -28.06 12.91
N THR A 181 15.69 -28.06 13.09
CA THR A 181 16.64 -27.39 12.21
C THR A 181 16.74 -28.03 10.83
N SER A 182 16.29 -29.29 10.67
CA SER A 182 16.25 -29.96 9.37
C SER A 182 15.23 -29.32 8.41
N LYS A 183 14.21 -28.65 8.95
CA LYS A 183 13.22 -27.88 8.19
C LYS A 183 13.68 -26.45 7.87
N LEU A 184 14.79 -26.01 8.45
CA LEU A 184 15.38 -24.72 8.12
C LEU A 184 16.19 -24.86 6.82
N GLY A 185 15.98 -23.95 5.88
CA GLY A 185 16.68 -23.99 4.60
C GLY A 185 18.20 -24.05 4.78
N ASN A 186 18.85 -24.99 4.09
CA ASN A 186 20.30 -25.15 4.12
C ASN A 186 21.01 -23.83 3.75
N LYS A 187 22.11 -23.55 4.44
CA LYS A 187 22.97 -22.40 4.13
C LYS A 187 23.54 -22.57 2.73
N LYS A 188 23.11 -21.73 1.79
CA LYS A 188 23.56 -21.79 0.39
C LYS A 188 25.06 -21.48 0.29
N SER A 189 25.76 -22.27 -0.52
CA SER A 189 27.16 -22.06 -0.91
C SER A 189 27.36 -20.66 -1.50
N ARG A 190 28.53 -20.07 -1.22
CA ARG A 190 28.93 -18.77 -1.76
C ARG A 190 30.23 -18.90 -2.53
N ILE A 191 30.31 -18.23 -3.67
CA ILE A 191 31.47 -18.19 -4.56
C ILE A 191 31.92 -16.75 -4.77
N SER A 192 33.22 -16.53 -5.00
CA SER A 192 33.77 -15.25 -5.41
C SER A 192 33.56 -15.05 -6.92
N LYS A 193 33.08 -13.88 -7.33
CA LYS A 193 33.00 -13.46 -8.75
C LYS A 193 33.70 -12.11 -8.91
N ARG A 194 34.28 -11.84 -10.09
CA ARG A 194 34.82 -10.52 -10.45
C ARG A 194 33.76 -9.62 -11.07
N CYS A 195 33.75 -8.35 -10.67
CA CYS A 195 32.85 -7.34 -11.20
C CYS A 195 33.22 -6.98 -12.63
N LYS A 196 32.24 -6.99 -13.55
CA LYS A 196 32.48 -6.61 -14.96
C LYS A 196 32.77 -5.11 -15.21
N ILE A 197 32.75 -4.28 -14.17
CA ILE A 197 32.98 -2.82 -14.27
C ILE A 197 34.26 -2.39 -13.57
N CYS A 198 34.41 -2.67 -12.28
CA CYS A 198 35.61 -2.29 -11.53
C CYS A 198 36.67 -3.40 -11.43
N GLY A 199 36.33 -4.65 -11.77
CA GLY A 199 37.24 -5.79 -11.63
C GLY A 199 37.26 -6.43 -10.23
N ASP A 200 36.73 -5.74 -9.21
CA ASP A 200 36.76 -6.22 -7.82
C ASP A 200 36.04 -7.55 -7.62
N GLU A 201 36.57 -8.35 -6.69
CA GLU A 201 35.97 -9.59 -6.26
C GLU A 201 34.82 -9.37 -5.25
N PHE A 202 33.76 -10.15 -5.39
CA PHE A 202 32.62 -10.09 -4.48
C PHE A 202 31.95 -11.46 -4.32
N LEU A 203 31.48 -11.74 -3.10
CA LEU A 203 30.82 -12.99 -2.76
C LEU A 203 29.35 -12.98 -3.20
N VAL A 204 28.94 -14.05 -3.88
CA VAL A 204 27.56 -14.30 -4.25
C VAL A 204 27.16 -15.73 -3.96
N ILE A 205 25.86 -15.96 -3.82
CA ILE A 205 25.32 -17.32 -3.83
C ILE A 205 25.67 -17.96 -5.17
N GLU A 206 26.04 -19.23 -5.17
CA GLU A 206 26.47 -19.97 -6.38
C GLU A 206 25.49 -19.80 -7.56
N THR A 207 24.19 -19.95 -7.30
CA THR A 207 23.10 -19.78 -8.27
C THR A 207 22.80 -18.33 -8.67
N SER A 208 23.54 -17.35 -8.14
CA SER A 208 23.29 -15.93 -8.41
C SER A 208 23.81 -15.50 -9.78
N ASN A 209 22.92 -14.92 -10.59
CA ASN A 209 23.25 -14.30 -11.88
C ASN A 209 23.85 -12.89 -11.76
N ARG A 210 24.21 -12.45 -10.54
CA ARG A 210 24.75 -11.11 -10.29
C ARG A 210 26.13 -10.94 -10.95
N LYS A 211 26.25 -9.90 -11.80
CA LYS A 211 27.47 -9.58 -12.59
C LYS A 211 28.31 -8.43 -12.02
N PHE A 212 27.79 -7.70 -11.03
CA PHE A 212 28.40 -6.47 -10.53
C PHE A 212 28.48 -6.47 -9.00
N CYS A 213 29.58 -5.96 -8.45
CA CYS A 213 29.82 -5.91 -7.01
C CYS A 213 28.88 -4.94 -6.27
N SER A 214 28.30 -3.95 -6.95
CA SER A 214 27.44 -2.94 -6.34
C SER A 214 26.35 -2.44 -7.29
N LYS A 215 25.32 -1.78 -6.72
CA LYS A 215 24.30 -1.06 -7.50
C LYS A 215 24.93 0.05 -8.35
N THR A 216 25.96 0.71 -7.82
CA THR A 216 26.71 1.76 -8.52
C THR A 216 27.39 1.22 -9.76
N CYS A 217 28.09 0.08 -9.68
CA CYS A 217 28.69 -0.57 -10.84
C CYS A 217 27.65 -1.01 -11.87
N ALA A 218 26.52 -1.55 -11.43
CA ALA A 218 25.42 -1.91 -12.34
C ALA A 218 24.87 -0.69 -13.09
N ALA A 219 24.67 0.43 -12.38
CA ALA A 219 24.22 1.70 -12.96
C ALA A 219 25.24 2.29 -13.95
N ALA A 220 26.53 2.27 -13.60
CA ALA A 220 27.61 2.72 -14.47
C ALA A 220 27.65 1.94 -15.79
N ASN A 221 27.46 0.61 -15.72
CA ASN A 221 27.33 -0.22 -16.92
C ASN A 221 26.13 0.21 -17.77
N ALA A 222 24.95 0.35 -17.14
CA ALA A 222 23.73 0.74 -17.85
C ALA A 222 23.88 2.10 -18.55
N LEU A 223 24.51 3.08 -17.90
CA LEU A 223 24.78 4.40 -18.48
C LEU A 223 25.70 4.30 -19.71
N LYS A 224 26.77 3.49 -19.63
CA LYS A 224 27.68 3.26 -20.76
C LYS A 224 26.94 2.68 -21.98
N PHE A 225 26.06 1.70 -21.77
CA PHE A 225 25.24 1.12 -22.83
C PHE A 225 24.23 2.14 -23.41
N SER A 226 23.55 2.90 -22.55
CA SER A 226 22.61 3.94 -22.97
C SER A 226 23.28 5.01 -23.83
N ASN A 227 24.43 5.53 -23.39
CA ASN A 227 25.20 6.53 -24.13
C ASN A 227 25.66 6.00 -25.49
N ARG A 228 26.10 4.73 -25.57
CA ARG A 228 26.46 4.09 -26.84
C ARG A 228 25.27 4.00 -27.78
N LYS A 229 24.10 3.58 -27.28
CA LYS A 229 22.86 3.50 -28.06
C LYS A 229 22.44 4.88 -28.57
N GLN A 230 22.43 5.88 -27.69
CA GLN A 230 22.09 7.27 -28.06
C GLN A 230 23.05 7.85 -29.10
N LYS A 231 24.35 7.56 -29.01
CA LYS A 231 25.35 7.98 -30.00
C LYS A 231 25.08 7.35 -31.38
N ILE A 232 24.69 6.08 -31.43
CA ILE A 232 24.35 5.38 -32.68
C ILE A 232 23.08 5.99 -33.30
N GLU A 233 22.03 6.18 -32.51
CA GLU A 233 20.77 6.77 -32.99
C GLU A 233 20.95 8.21 -33.47
N ARG A 234 21.74 9.03 -32.74
CA ARG A 234 22.08 10.40 -33.18
C ARG A 234 22.83 10.40 -34.51
N LYS A 235 23.77 9.46 -34.73
CA LYS A 235 24.47 9.33 -36.01
C LYS A 235 23.51 9.02 -37.16
N LYS A 236 22.58 8.08 -36.97
CA LYS A 236 21.56 7.74 -37.97
C LYS A 236 20.68 8.94 -38.29
N ARG A 237 20.12 9.58 -37.27
CA ARG A 237 19.28 10.78 -37.41
C ARG A 237 19.99 11.91 -38.14
N ASN A 238 21.24 12.21 -37.76
CA ASN A 238 22.01 13.28 -38.41
C ASN A 238 22.32 12.97 -39.89
N LYS A 239 22.53 11.69 -40.24
CA LYS A 239 22.70 11.28 -41.65
C LYS A 239 21.42 11.53 -42.46
N GLU A 240 20.26 11.30 -41.87
CA GLU A 240 18.97 11.54 -42.52
C GLU A 240 18.68 13.04 -42.69
N ILE A 241 18.92 13.84 -41.65
CA ILE A 241 18.81 15.30 -41.70
C ILE A 241 19.71 15.86 -42.82
N ARG A 242 20.98 15.42 -42.90
CA ARG A 242 21.90 15.82 -43.98
C ARG A 242 21.31 15.58 -45.37
N LYS A 243 20.71 14.41 -45.59
CA LYS A 243 20.11 14.04 -46.88
C LYS A 243 18.93 14.97 -47.22
N GLN A 244 18.08 15.28 -46.25
CA GLN A 244 16.94 16.17 -46.48
C GLN A 244 17.37 17.63 -46.68
N VAL A 245 18.34 18.11 -45.91
CA VAL A 245 18.91 19.45 -46.08
C VAL A 245 19.47 19.61 -47.50
N LYS A 246 20.26 18.64 -47.98
CA LYS A 246 20.75 18.67 -49.38
C LYS A 246 19.61 18.69 -50.40
N LYS A 247 18.56 17.87 -50.19
CA LYS A 247 17.38 17.88 -51.07
C LYS A 247 16.71 19.25 -51.12
N VAL A 248 16.51 19.88 -49.96
CA VAL A 248 15.91 21.22 -49.87
C VAL A 248 16.80 22.27 -50.53
N ILE A 249 18.12 22.17 -50.38
CA ILE A 249 19.08 23.07 -51.04
C ILE A 249 18.91 23.00 -52.56
N ASN A 250 18.93 21.79 -53.11
CA ASN A 250 18.86 21.59 -54.55
C ASN A 250 17.51 22.02 -55.13
N SER A 251 16.41 21.78 -54.42
CA SER A 251 15.07 22.21 -54.87
C SER A 251 14.81 23.72 -54.76
N ASN A 252 15.70 24.48 -54.10
CA ASN A 252 15.56 25.92 -53.86
C ASN A 252 16.85 26.67 -54.21
N SER A 253 17.59 26.21 -55.22
CA SER A 253 18.92 26.72 -55.58
C SER A 253 18.90 28.23 -55.86
N GLU A 254 17.98 28.70 -56.70
CA GLU A 254 17.82 30.13 -57.03
C GLU A 254 17.57 30.98 -55.79
N PHE A 255 16.65 30.53 -54.92
CA PHE A 255 16.34 31.22 -53.68
C PHE A 255 17.59 31.31 -52.79
N ILE A 256 18.32 30.22 -52.60
CA ILE A 256 19.54 30.18 -51.76
C ILE A 256 20.62 31.13 -52.29
N LEU A 257 20.80 31.20 -53.61
CA LEU A 257 21.78 32.07 -54.24
C LEU A 257 21.43 33.56 -54.02
N SER A 258 20.13 33.88 -53.98
CA SER A 258 19.63 35.24 -53.75
C SER A 258 19.75 35.73 -52.30
N ILE A 259 19.89 34.85 -51.30
CA ILE A 259 19.90 35.24 -49.88
C ILE A 259 21.07 36.18 -49.56
N PRO A 260 20.83 37.39 -49.01
CA PRO A 260 21.87 38.29 -48.59
C PRO A 260 22.43 37.90 -47.20
N TYR A 261 23.71 38.22 -46.94
CA TYR A 261 24.41 37.78 -45.72
C TYR A 261 23.89 38.41 -44.41
N ASN A 262 23.05 39.44 -44.48
CA ASN A 262 22.40 40.07 -43.33
C ASN A 262 21.02 39.44 -43.00
N ASP A 263 20.46 38.60 -43.86
CA ASP A 263 19.10 38.02 -43.70
C ASP A 263 19.11 36.48 -43.68
N ILE A 264 20.21 35.89 -43.20
CA ILE A 264 20.42 34.43 -43.24
C ILE A 264 19.42 33.69 -42.34
N SER A 265 19.26 34.15 -41.09
CA SER A 265 18.47 33.42 -40.08
C SER A 265 17.00 33.31 -40.47
N SER A 266 16.37 34.42 -40.85
CA SER A 266 14.97 34.48 -41.28
C SER A 266 14.73 33.61 -42.53
N SER A 267 15.64 33.67 -43.51
CA SER A 267 15.57 32.90 -44.75
C SER A 267 15.73 31.40 -44.49
N PHE A 268 16.69 31.01 -43.65
CA PHE A 268 16.93 29.61 -43.30
C PHE A 268 15.84 29.03 -42.40
N GLU A 269 15.27 29.81 -41.49
CA GLU A 269 14.14 29.38 -40.67
C GLU A 269 12.94 29.03 -41.54
N LYS A 270 12.63 29.85 -42.56
CA LYS A 270 11.58 29.55 -43.53
C LYS A 270 11.91 28.29 -44.33
N LEU A 271 13.12 28.22 -44.88
CA LEU A 271 13.57 27.14 -45.76
C LEU A 271 13.61 25.77 -45.07
N PHE A 272 14.01 25.72 -43.80
CA PHE A 272 14.19 24.47 -43.06
C PHE A 272 13.12 24.21 -41.99
N LYS A 273 12.05 25.00 -41.95
CA LYS A 273 10.95 24.87 -40.96
C LYS A 273 10.44 23.44 -40.84
N GLU A 274 10.19 22.78 -41.97
CA GLU A 274 9.69 21.41 -42.00
C GLU A 274 10.68 20.41 -41.41
N ILE A 275 11.98 20.59 -41.66
CA ILE A 275 13.03 19.73 -41.09
C ILE A 275 13.12 19.94 -39.58
N LEU A 276 13.04 21.19 -39.12
CA LEU A 276 13.05 21.52 -37.70
C LEU A 276 11.89 20.84 -36.97
N ILE A 277 10.67 20.93 -37.53
CA ILE A 277 9.47 20.31 -36.97
C ILE A 277 9.59 18.78 -37.01
N LYS A 278 9.92 18.19 -38.17
CA LYS A 278 9.98 16.74 -38.38
C LYS A 278 10.94 16.03 -37.42
N TYR A 279 12.10 16.63 -37.14
CA TYR A 279 13.09 16.05 -36.25
C TYR A 279 13.09 16.64 -34.84
N ASN A 280 12.10 17.49 -34.52
CA ASN A 280 11.99 18.20 -33.25
C ASN A 280 13.30 18.90 -32.86
N LEU A 281 13.86 19.68 -33.80
CA LEU A 281 15.05 20.48 -33.61
C LEU A 281 14.65 21.87 -33.12
N LYS A 282 15.44 22.45 -32.21
CA LYS A 282 15.11 23.73 -31.59
C LYS A 282 15.38 24.91 -32.51
N ASP A 283 16.49 24.86 -33.23
CA ASP A 283 16.95 25.96 -34.07
C ASP A 283 17.90 25.49 -35.18
N LEU A 284 18.33 26.44 -36.01
CA LEU A 284 19.26 26.22 -37.13
C LEU A 284 20.63 25.70 -36.69
N ARG A 285 21.06 25.91 -35.43
CA ARG A 285 22.33 25.36 -34.94
C ARG A 285 22.26 23.84 -34.83
N ASN A 286 21.08 23.27 -34.60
CA ASN A 286 20.89 21.82 -34.68
C ASN A 286 21.05 21.28 -36.10
N ILE A 287 20.67 22.06 -37.11
CA ILE A 287 20.92 21.73 -38.53
C ILE A 287 22.42 21.80 -38.83
N ALA A 288 23.08 22.88 -38.41
CA ALA A 288 24.53 23.03 -38.56
C ALA A 288 25.28 21.86 -37.90
N PHE A 289 24.92 21.49 -36.67
CA PHE A 289 25.51 20.33 -36.00
C PHE A 289 25.18 19.02 -36.72
N ALA A 290 23.94 18.84 -37.19
CA ALA A 290 23.59 17.64 -37.93
C ALA A 290 24.45 17.53 -39.20
N PHE A 291 24.68 18.64 -39.90
CA PHE A 291 25.38 18.70 -41.18
C PHE A 291 26.91 18.63 -41.06
N TYR A 292 27.50 19.44 -40.18
CA TYR A 292 28.96 19.59 -40.04
C TYR A 292 29.53 18.85 -38.82
N GLY A 293 28.69 18.47 -37.85
CA GLY A 293 29.15 17.85 -36.60
C GLY A 293 29.61 18.86 -35.54
N ASP A 294 29.42 20.16 -35.79
CA ASP A 294 29.88 21.25 -34.93
C ASP A 294 28.78 22.32 -34.78
N TYR A 295 28.57 22.78 -33.54
CA TYR A 295 27.65 23.88 -33.23
C TYR A 295 28.28 25.26 -33.44
N SER A 296 29.61 25.34 -33.53
CA SER A 296 30.35 26.59 -33.74
C SER A 296 30.29 27.10 -35.18
N TYR A 297 29.74 26.30 -36.10
CA TYR A 297 29.67 26.64 -37.51
C TYR A 297 28.78 27.86 -37.75
N SER A 298 29.38 28.96 -38.22
CA SER A 298 28.66 30.23 -38.38
C SER A 298 27.59 30.14 -39.48
N MET A 299 26.49 30.89 -39.33
CA MET A 299 25.44 30.94 -40.35
C MET A 299 25.95 31.50 -41.69
N LYS A 300 26.92 32.43 -41.66
CA LYS A 300 27.58 32.93 -42.87
C LYS A 300 28.37 31.84 -43.59
N SER A 301 29.13 31.03 -42.85
CA SER A 301 29.85 29.87 -43.39
C SER A 301 28.88 28.84 -43.96
N MET A 302 27.77 28.59 -43.26
CA MET A 302 26.73 27.68 -43.72
C MET A 302 26.07 28.15 -45.03
N LEU A 303 25.76 29.44 -45.15
CA LEU A 303 25.25 30.02 -46.40
C LEU A 303 26.27 29.94 -47.54
N LYS A 304 27.55 30.23 -47.27
CA LYS A 304 28.62 30.10 -48.28
C LYS A 304 28.69 28.67 -48.83
N ASP A 305 28.58 27.67 -47.97
CA ASP A 305 28.57 26.27 -48.39
C ASP A 305 27.31 25.88 -49.14
N PHE A 306 26.15 26.35 -48.69
CA PHE A 306 24.87 26.06 -49.37
C PHE A 306 24.81 26.71 -50.74
N LYS A 307 25.31 27.93 -50.91
CA LYS A 307 25.47 28.56 -52.22
C LYS A 307 26.39 27.74 -53.13
N ARG A 308 27.50 27.22 -52.59
CA ARG A 308 28.42 26.33 -53.34
C ARG A 308 27.73 25.05 -53.80
N ILE A 309 26.98 24.39 -52.91
CA ILE A 309 26.22 23.18 -53.22
C ILE A 309 25.16 23.48 -54.30
N ALA A 310 24.44 24.59 -54.16
CA ALA A 310 23.43 25.04 -55.12
C ALA A 310 24.00 25.47 -56.49
N GLN A 311 25.32 25.64 -56.61
CA GLN A 311 26.02 25.92 -57.86
C GLN A 311 26.61 24.67 -58.54
N THR A 312 26.63 23.53 -57.84
CA THR A 312 27.26 22.29 -58.34
C THR A 312 26.27 21.27 -58.92
N ASP A 313 24.97 21.56 -58.83
CA ASP A 313 23.86 20.87 -59.51
C ASP A 313 23.13 21.88 -60.41
#